data_AF-A0A2E8XLW9-F1
#
_entry.id   AF-A0A2E8XLW9-F1
#
_cell.length_a   1.000
_cell.length_b   1.000
_cell.length_c   1.000
_cell.angle_alpha   90.00
_cell.angle_beta   90.00
_cell.angle_gamma   90.00
#
_symmetry.space_group_name_H-M   'P 1'
#
loop_
_entity.id
_entity.type
_entity.pdbx_description
1 polymer ?
#
loop_
_entity_poly.entity_id
_entity_poly.type
_entity_poly.pdbx_seq_one_letter_code
_entity_poly.pdbx_strand_id
1 'polypeptide(L)'
;MNWEAIAAVGEIVSAMVVALTLGYFAIQLRAAKDAAADINRLERAKGVREMMLATSLNNDLRETVTKGLKLESYYQELGKDLQMSPEEASTFDWAMLYWFWLHWGQFASETRDTDIEELSNVVRQFYANPGVRECWERSPWAKPVLEHDFVSFVDEVLKKNN
;
A
#
# COMPACT_ATOMS: atom_id res chain seq x y z
N MET A 1 36.51 50.66 24.79
CA MET A 1 35.64 49.54 24.38
C MET A 1 35.72 49.43 22.87
N ASN A 2 36.19 48.31 22.33
CA ASN A 2 36.39 48.17 20.87
C ASN A 2 35.05 47.82 20.21
N TRP A 3 34.32 48.85 19.78
CA TRP A 3 32.98 48.73 19.19
C TRP A 3 32.96 47.88 17.91
N GLU A 4 34.04 47.92 17.13
CA GLU A 4 34.20 47.11 15.92
C GLU A 4 34.28 45.60 16.23
N ALA A 5 35.01 45.23 17.30
CA ALA A 5 35.09 43.84 17.72
C ALA A 5 33.73 43.30 18.22
N ILE A 6 32.95 44.14 18.91
CA ILE A 6 31.59 43.79 19.35
C ILE A 6 30.65 43.65 18.15
N ALA A 7 30.75 44.54 17.16
CA ALA A 7 29.98 44.47 15.92
C ALA A 7 30.30 43.21 15.11
N ALA A 8 31.59 42.88 14.93
CA ALA A 8 32.02 41.67 14.22
C ALA A 8 31.55 40.38 14.92
N VAL A 9 31.59 40.32 16.26
CA VAL A 9 31.03 39.19 17.01
C VAL A 9 29.52 39.10 16.80
N GLY A 10 28.81 40.23 16.83
CA GLY A 10 27.37 40.28 16.53
C GLY A 10 27.03 39.74 15.14
N GLU A 11 27.80 40.12 14.12
CA GLU A 11 27.62 39.64 12.74
C GLU A 11 27.85 38.12 12.62
N ILE A 12 28.90 37.59 13.25
CA ILE A 12 29.17 36.14 13.26
C ILE A 12 28.04 35.38 13.94
N VAL A 13 27.57 35.85 15.09
CA VAL A 13 26.44 35.22 15.80
C VAL A 13 25.16 35.28 14.95
N SER A 14 24.85 36.43 14.34
CA SER A 14 23.70 36.55 13.44
C SER A 14 23.80 35.63 12.24
N ALA A 15 24.97 35.53 11.59
CA ALA A 15 25.20 34.63 10.48
C ALA A 15 25.02 33.16 10.88
N MET A 16 25.51 32.76 12.06
CA MET A 16 25.32 31.41 12.60
C MET A 16 23.85 31.10 12.86
N VAL A 17 23.09 32.04 13.45
CA VAL A 17 21.65 31.86 13.69
C VAL A 17 20.89 31.69 12.38
N VAL A 18 21.22 32.48 11.35
CA VAL A 18 20.63 32.35 10.01
C VAL A 18 20.95 30.99 9.42
N ALA A 19 22.22 30.54 9.47
CA ALA A 19 22.63 29.24 8.95
C ALA A 19 21.91 28.07 9.65
N LEU A 20 21.80 28.11 10.98
CA LEU A 20 21.05 27.11 11.76
C LEU A 20 19.57 27.10 11.39
N THR A 21 18.97 28.28 11.23
CA THR A 21 17.57 28.43 10.86
C THR A 21 17.31 27.88 9.45
N LEU A 22 18.19 28.17 8.49
CA LEU A 22 18.12 27.61 7.13
C LEU A 22 18.29 26.09 7.13
N GLY A 23 19.21 25.55 7.94
CA GLY A 23 19.37 24.11 8.12
C GLY A 23 18.11 23.45 8.67
N TYR A 24 17.51 24.05 9.70
CA TYR A 24 16.24 23.60 10.26
C TYR A 24 15.09 23.66 9.25
N PHE A 25 14.98 24.76 8.49
CA PHE A 25 13.98 24.88 7.41
C PHE A 25 14.19 23.84 6.31
N ALA A 26 15.44 23.54 5.93
CA ALA A 26 15.72 22.51 4.94
C ALA A 26 15.28 21.12 5.41
N ILE A 27 15.50 20.79 6.69
CA ILE A 27 15.03 19.54 7.30
C ILE A 27 13.50 19.49 7.33
N GLN A 28 12.84 20.55 7.81
CA GLN A 28 11.38 20.63 7.83
C GLN A 28 10.77 20.53 6.43
N LEU A 29 11.35 21.21 5.44
CA LEU A 29 10.86 21.17 4.06
C LEU A 29 10.99 19.77 3.47
N ARG A 30 12.06 19.03 3.80
CA ARG A 30 12.21 17.62 3.40
C ARG A 30 11.12 16.76 4.04
N ALA A 31 10.96 16.84 5.36
CA ALA A 31 9.92 16.09 6.07
C ALA A 31 8.51 16.42 5.55
N ALA A 32 8.22 17.68 5.24
CA ALA A 32 6.95 18.10 4.65
C ALA A 32 6.73 17.54 3.23
N LYS A 33 7.79 17.47 2.41
CA LYS A 33 7.74 16.84 1.08
C LYS A 33 7.47 15.35 1.18
N ASP A 34 8.13 14.66 2.10
CA ASP A 34 7.95 13.22 2.31
C ASP A 34 6.53 12.92 2.80
N ALA A 35 6.03 13.68 3.79
CA ALA A 35 4.65 13.57 4.26
C ALA A 35 3.62 13.87 3.15
N ALA A 36 3.87 14.87 2.31
CA ALA A 36 2.99 15.16 1.17
C ALA A 36 3.02 14.05 0.11
N ALA A 37 4.18 13.42 -0.12
CA ALA A 37 4.31 12.27 -1.01
C ALA A 37 3.51 11.07 -0.49
N ASP A 38 3.55 10.81 0.83
CA ASP A 38 2.78 9.74 1.46
C ASP A 38 1.27 10.01 1.45
N ILE A 39 0.84 11.25 1.71
CA ILE A 39 -0.57 11.65 1.55
C ILE A 39 -1.03 11.39 0.10
N ASN A 40 -0.22 11.76 -0.89
CA ASN A 40 -0.54 11.51 -2.29
C ASN A 40 -0.61 10.01 -2.63
N ARG A 41 0.24 9.18 -2.00
CA ARG A 41 0.16 7.71 -2.15
C ARG A 41 -1.14 7.17 -1.55
N LEU A 42 -1.50 7.62 -0.35
CA LEU A 42 -2.75 7.25 0.32
C LEU A 42 -3.98 7.67 -0.48
N GLU A 43 -4.00 8.87 -1.05
CA GLU A 43 -5.13 9.33 -1.87
C GLU A 43 -5.25 8.53 -3.16
N ARG A 44 -4.13 8.14 -3.81
CA ARG A 44 -4.18 7.20 -4.95
C ARG A 44 -4.70 5.83 -4.54
N ALA A 45 -4.26 5.28 -3.41
CA ALA A 45 -4.74 4.00 -2.89
C ALA A 45 -6.26 4.07 -2.57
N LYS A 46 -6.72 5.21 -2.04
CA LYS A 46 -8.14 5.47 -1.80
C LYS A 46 -8.96 5.47 -3.10
N GLY A 47 -8.46 6.11 -4.16
CA GLY A 47 -9.11 6.08 -5.48
C GLY A 47 -9.20 4.66 -6.06
N VAL A 48 -8.15 3.86 -5.92
CA VAL A 48 -8.18 2.44 -6.32
C VAL A 48 -9.25 1.67 -5.52
N ARG A 49 -9.30 1.86 -4.19
CA ARG A 49 -10.33 1.24 -3.34
C ARG A 49 -11.74 1.64 -3.78
N GLU A 50 -11.97 2.92 -4.03
CA GLU A 50 -13.28 3.41 -4.48
C GLU A 50 -13.71 2.77 -5.81
N MET A 51 -12.78 2.61 -6.74
CA MET A 51 -13.05 1.93 -8.01
C MET A 51 -13.33 0.43 -7.80
N MET A 52 -12.54 -0.26 -6.97
CA MET A 52 -12.76 -1.67 -6.64
C MET A 52 -14.15 -1.89 -6.01
N LEU A 53 -14.53 -1.05 -5.04
CA LEU A 53 -15.85 -1.09 -4.41
C LEU A 53 -16.98 -0.78 -5.41
N ALA A 54 -16.81 0.23 -6.25
CA ALA A 54 -17.79 0.58 -7.29
C ALA A 54 -18.00 -0.58 -8.27
N THR A 55 -16.92 -1.22 -8.71
CA THR A 55 -16.98 -2.41 -9.57
C THR A 55 -17.67 -3.57 -8.87
N SER A 56 -17.42 -3.81 -7.58
CA SER A 56 -18.08 -4.89 -6.84
C SER A 56 -19.59 -4.65 -6.62
N LEU A 57 -20.01 -3.39 -6.50
CA LEU A 57 -21.40 -3.01 -6.21
C LEU A 57 -22.27 -2.76 -7.45
N ASN A 58 -21.67 -2.59 -8.63
CA ASN A 58 -22.38 -2.31 -9.88
C ASN A 58 -22.14 -3.43 -10.91
N ASN A 59 -23.18 -4.22 -11.16
CA ASN A 59 -23.11 -5.37 -12.07
C ASN A 59 -22.73 -5.00 -13.51
N ASP A 60 -23.27 -3.90 -14.05
CA ASP A 60 -23.00 -3.46 -15.43
C ASP A 60 -21.54 -3.02 -15.58
N LEU A 61 -21.03 -2.32 -14.58
CA LEU A 61 -19.63 -1.91 -14.52
C LEU A 61 -18.71 -3.12 -14.38
N ARG A 62 -19.05 -4.09 -13.51
CA ARG A 62 -18.30 -5.34 -13.35
C ARG A 62 -18.22 -6.13 -14.64
N GLU A 63 -19.34 -6.28 -15.34
CA GLU A 63 -19.40 -6.96 -16.63
C GLU A 63 -18.55 -6.23 -17.67
N THR A 64 -18.65 -4.90 -17.75
CA THR A 64 -17.88 -4.07 -18.67
C THR A 64 -16.38 -4.19 -18.43
N VAL A 65 -15.95 -4.09 -17.16
CA VAL A 65 -14.53 -4.21 -16.77
C VAL A 65 -14.02 -5.62 -17.05
N THR A 66 -14.80 -6.65 -16.69
CA THR A 66 -14.43 -8.06 -16.91
C THR A 66 -14.20 -8.34 -18.40
N LYS A 67 -15.12 -7.92 -19.26
CA LYS A 67 -15.00 -8.07 -20.72
C LYS A 67 -13.87 -7.23 -21.30
N GLY A 68 -13.75 -5.98 -20.87
CA GLY A 68 -12.71 -5.07 -21.33
C GLY A 68 -11.30 -5.56 -21.03
N LEU A 69 -11.12 -6.18 -19.85
CA LEU A 69 -9.84 -6.76 -19.40
C LEU A 69 -9.65 -8.22 -19.84
N LYS A 70 -10.64 -8.83 -20.50
CA LYS A 70 -10.63 -10.23 -20.96
C LYS A 70 -10.43 -11.24 -19.83
N LEU A 71 -11.14 -11.04 -18.71
CA LEU A 71 -11.03 -11.86 -17.49
C LEU A 71 -12.11 -12.94 -17.37
N GLU A 72 -12.95 -13.13 -18.39
CA GLU A 72 -14.08 -14.06 -18.34
C GLU A 72 -13.64 -15.49 -18.03
N SER A 73 -12.60 -16.00 -18.70
CA SER A 73 -12.09 -17.35 -18.46
C SER A 73 -11.52 -17.50 -17.06
N TYR A 74 -10.80 -16.49 -16.57
CA TYR A 74 -10.26 -16.48 -15.21
C TYR A 74 -11.38 -16.59 -14.18
N TYR A 75 -12.43 -15.77 -14.28
CA TYR A 75 -13.53 -15.81 -13.32
C TYR A 75 -14.42 -17.06 -13.46
N GLN A 76 -14.52 -17.65 -14.65
CA GLN A 76 -15.16 -18.96 -14.81
C GLN A 76 -14.40 -20.07 -14.07
N GLU A 77 -13.07 -20.10 -14.18
CA GLU A 77 -12.24 -21.07 -13.48
C GLU A 77 -12.26 -20.85 -11.96
N LEU A 78 -12.07 -19.61 -11.51
CA LEU A 78 -12.13 -19.26 -10.09
C LEU A 78 -13.49 -19.61 -9.49
N GLY A 79 -14.59 -19.30 -10.20
CA GLY A 79 -15.94 -19.66 -9.78
C GLY A 79 -16.13 -21.17 -9.67
N LYS A 80 -15.61 -21.94 -10.62
CA LYS A 80 -15.66 -23.41 -10.55
C LYS A 80 -14.94 -23.95 -9.31
N ASP A 81 -13.76 -23.43 -9.01
CA ASP A 81 -12.94 -23.92 -7.90
C ASP A 81 -13.52 -23.53 -6.54
N LEU A 82 -14.15 -22.35 -6.45
CA LEU A 82 -14.79 -21.83 -5.23
C LEU A 82 -16.29 -22.13 -5.12
N GLN A 83 -16.86 -22.86 -6.06
CA GLN A 83 -18.31 -23.16 -6.13
C GLN A 83 -19.19 -21.89 -6.16
N MET A 84 -18.76 -20.91 -6.94
CA MET A 84 -19.39 -19.61 -7.16
C MET A 84 -19.76 -19.43 -8.65
N SER A 85 -20.73 -18.58 -8.94
CA SER A 85 -20.93 -18.08 -10.30
C SER A 85 -19.72 -17.21 -10.73
N PRO A 86 -19.47 -17.01 -12.03
CA PRO A 86 -18.41 -16.10 -12.49
C PRO A 86 -18.58 -14.66 -11.95
N GLU A 87 -19.83 -14.21 -11.77
CA GLU A 87 -20.16 -12.91 -11.21
C GLU A 87 -19.84 -12.82 -9.70
N GLU A 88 -20.12 -13.88 -8.96
CA GLU A 88 -19.74 -14.00 -7.55
C GLU A 88 -18.22 -14.07 -7.40
N ALA A 89 -17.55 -14.87 -8.24
CA ALA A 89 -16.09 -15.01 -8.23
C ALA A 89 -15.38 -13.69 -8.55
N SER A 90 -15.87 -12.94 -9.55
CA SER A 90 -15.32 -11.61 -9.84
C SER A 90 -15.50 -10.63 -8.68
N THR A 91 -16.69 -10.60 -8.08
CA THR A 91 -16.96 -9.76 -6.90
C THR A 91 -16.05 -10.12 -5.72
N PHE A 92 -15.86 -11.42 -5.49
CA PHE A 92 -14.99 -11.94 -4.44
C PHE A 92 -13.52 -11.58 -4.69
N ASP A 93 -13.01 -11.80 -5.90
CA ASP A 93 -11.64 -11.44 -6.28
C ASP A 93 -11.38 -9.94 -6.11
N TRP A 94 -12.28 -9.07 -6.59
CA TRP A 94 -12.18 -7.62 -6.38
C TRP A 94 -12.14 -7.23 -4.90
N ALA A 95 -12.92 -7.91 -4.05
CA ALA A 95 -12.87 -7.70 -2.61
C ALA A 95 -11.54 -8.18 -1.99
N MET A 96 -10.98 -9.30 -2.47
CA MET A 96 -9.69 -9.80 -1.99
C MET A 96 -8.53 -8.90 -2.42
N LEU A 97 -8.57 -8.38 -3.64
CA LEU A 97 -7.60 -7.40 -4.12
C LEU A 97 -7.52 -6.19 -3.19
N TYR A 98 -8.66 -5.65 -2.75
CA TYR A 98 -8.65 -4.57 -1.76
C TYR A 98 -7.82 -4.92 -0.51
N TRP A 99 -8.02 -6.11 0.05
CA TRP A 99 -7.25 -6.55 1.23
C TRP A 99 -5.76 -6.73 0.94
N PHE A 100 -5.39 -7.25 -0.23
CA PHE A 100 -3.99 -7.40 -0.61
C PHE A 100 -3.29 -6.05 -0.72
N TRP A 101 -3.95 -5.08 -1.35
CA TRP A 101 -3.44 -3.71 -1.45
C TRP A 101 -3.37 -3.00 -0.10
N LEU A 102 -4.35 -3.24 0.80
CA LEU A 102 -4.32 -2.70 2.16
C LEU A 102 -3.12 -3.24 2.94
N HIS A 103 -2.91 -4.56 2.93
CA HIS A 103 -1.80 -5.20 3.64
C HIS A 103 -0.43 -4.82 3.03
N TRP A 104 -0.35 -4.64 1.72
CA TRP A 104 0.85 -4.08 1.08
C TRP A 104 1.13 -2.65 1.55
N GLY A 105 0.10 -1.78 1.56
CA GLY A 105 0.24 -0.41 2.03
C GLY A 105 0.65 -0.33 3.51
N GLN A 106 0.13 -1.25 4.32
CA GLN A 106 0.56 -1.44 5.70
C GLN A 106 2.04 -1.81 5.76
N PHE A 107 2.45 -2.91 5.10
CA PHE A 107 3.84 -3.36 5.04
C PHE A 107 4.82 -2.26 4.60
N ALA A 108 4.46 -1.50 3.56
CA ALA A 108 5.30 -0.43 3.03
C ALA A 108 5.46 0.77 3.97
N SER A 109 4.54 0.91 4.93
CA SER A 109 4.51 2.04 5.90
C SER A 109 4.97 1.64 7.30
N GLU A 110 5.10 0.33 7.59
CA GLU A 110 5.50 -0.12 8.91
C GLU A 110 6.97 0.15 9.20
N THR A 111 7.23 0.62 10.42
CA THR A 111 8.58 0.99 10.87
C THR A 111 8.99 0.32 12.18
N ARG A 112 8.07 -0.43 12.82
CA ARG A 112 8.33 -1.12 14.10
C ARG A 112 8.11 -2.62 13.96
N ASP A 113 8.91 -3.39 14.69
CA ASP A 113 8.84 -4.85 14.70
C ASP A 113 7.46 -5.37 15.15
N THR A 114 6.80 -4.68 16.07
CA THR A 114 5.46 -5.05 16.55
C THR A 114 4.40 -4.98 15.46
N ASP A 115 4.52 -4.03 14.55
CA ASP A 115 3.54 -3.83 13.49
C ASP A 115 3.72 -4.90 12.39
N ILE A 116 4.98 -5.26 12.12
CA ILE A 116 5.31 -6.40 11.25
C ILE A 116 4.84 -7.73 11.84
N GLU A 117 4.93 -7.90 13.17
CA GLU A 117 4.42 -9.09 13.85
C GLU A 117 2.89 -9.19 13.75
N GLU A 118 2.18 -8.09 13.99
CA GLU A 118 0.73 -8.02 13.82
C GLU A 118 0.32 -8.37 12.39
N LEU A 119 0.95 -7.73 11.39
CA LEU A 119 0.69 -8.01 9.99
C LEU A 119 1.00 -9.48 9.65
N SER A 120 2.07 -10.04 10.19
CA SER A 120 2.40 -11.47 10.01
C SER A 120 1.29 -12.37 10.54
N ASN A 121 0.69 -12.02 11.68
CA ASN A 121 -0.42 -12.78 12.27
C ASN A 121 -1.69 -12.68 11.40
N VAL A 122 -2.00 -11.47 10.89
CA VAL A 122 -3.11 -11.26 9.96
C VAL A 122 -2.90 -12.07 8.68
N VAL A 123 -1.73 -11.97 8.07
CA VAL A 123 -1.38 -12.72 6.85
C VAL A 123 -1.54 -14.22 7.09
N ARG A 124 -0.99 -14.74 8.20
CA ARG A 124 -1.04 -16.16 8.54
C ARG A 124 -2.47 -16.70 8.62
N GLN A 125 -3.41 -15.94 9.16
CA GLN A 125 -4.79 -16.38 9.31
C GLN A 125 -5.63 -16.09 8.07
N PHE A 126 -5.57 -14.88 7.54
CA PHE A 126 -6.40 -14.43 6.44
C PHE A 126 -6.05 -15.13 5.12
N TYR A 127 -4.77 -15.20 4.77
CA TYR A 127 -4.31 -15.79 3.50
C TYR A 127 -4.27 -17.33 3.54
N ALA A 128 -4.40 -17.94 4.72
CA ALA A 128 -4.58 -19.38 4.85
C ALA A 128 -6.02 -19.83 4.52
N ASN A 129 -6.99 -18.90 4.47
CA ASN A 129 -8.33 -19.23 4.01
C ASN A 129 -8.29 -19.68 2.53
N PRO A 130 -8.92 -20.82 2.16
CA PRO A 130 -8.83 -21.36 0.81
C PRO A 130 -9.23 -20.37 -0.30
N GLY A 131 -10.32 -19.62 -0.10
CA GLY A 131 -10.77 -18.65 -1.10
C GLY A 131 -9.78 -17.51 -1.28
N VAL A 132 -9.26 -16.98 -0.18
CA VAL A 132 -8.25 -15.92 -0.20
C VAL A 132 -6.96 -16.41 -0.86
N ARG A 133 -6.55 -17.65 -0.56
CA ARG A 133 -5.35 -18.27 -1.12
C ARG A 133 -5.44 -18.44 -2.64
N GLU A 134 -6.58 -18.88 -3.15
CA GLU A 134 -6.80 -18.99 -4.60
C GLU A 134 -6.65 -17.63 -5.29
N CYS A 135 -7.25 -16.57 -4.74
CA CYS A 135 -7.08 -15.21 -5.25
C CYS A 135 -5.62 -14.74 -5.14
N TRP A 136 -4.92 -15.00 -4.04
CA TRP A 136 -3.52 -14.60 -3.86
C TRP A 136 -2.60 -15.26 -4.89
N GLU A 137 -2.79 -16.55 -5.17
CA GLU A 137 -1.91 -17.30 -6.07
C GLU A 137 -2.22 -17.05 -7.56
N ARG A 138 -3.49 -16.81 -7.91
CA ARG A 138 -3.92 -16.85 -9.32
C ARG A 138 -4.39 -15.50 -9.86
N SER A 139 -4.72 -14.54 -9.00
CA SER A 139 -5.25 -13.27 -9.49
C SER A 139 -4.19 -12.52 -10.30
N PRO A 140 -4.50 -12.06 -11.52
CA PRO A 140 -3.57 -11.27 -12.33
C PRO A 140 -3.23 -9.93 -11.69
N TRP A 141 -4.00 -9.51 -10.67
CA TRP A 141 -3.87 -8.23 -9.97
C TRP A 141 -3.38 -8.38 -8.52
N ALA A 142 -2.96 -9.58 -8.10
CA ALA A 142 -2.34 -9.83 -6.80
C ALA A 142 -0.81 -9.82 -6.91
N LYS A 143 -0.14 -10.98 -6.81
CA LYS A 143 1.34 -11.08 -6.87
C LYS A 143 1.98 -10.30 -8.02
N PRO A 144 1.47 -10.31 -9.27
CA PRO A 144 2.16 -9.66 -10.38
C PRO A 144 2.28 -8.14 -10.30
N VAL A 145 1.41 -7.47 -9.53
CA VAL A 145 1.34 -6.00 -9.47
C VAL A 145 1.84 -5.42 -8.14
N LEU A 146 2.06 -6.27 -7.15
CA LEU A 146 2.56 -5.89 -5.83
C LEU A 146 4.08 -5.98 -5.77
N GLU A 147 4.68 -5.23 -4.85
CA GLU A 147 6.14 -5.18 -4.70
C GLU A 147 6.69 -6.55 -4.26
N HIS A 148 7.85 -6.90 -4.81
CA HIS A 148 8.50 -8.20 -4.60
C HIS A 148 8.74 -8.53 -3.13
N ASP A 149 9.14 -7.54 -2.32
CA ASP A 149 9.47 -7.76 -0.91
C ASP A 149 8.22 -8.08 -0.09
N PHE A 150 7.09 -7.43 -0.40
CA PHE A 150 5.81 -7.77 0.22
C PHE A 150 5.33 -9.17 -0.19
N VAL A 151 5.43 -9.51 -1.47
CA VAL A 151 5.07 -10.86 -1.96
C VAL A 151 5.92 -11.92 -1.26
N SER A 152 7.22 -11.69 -1.13
CA SER A 152 8.16 -12.59 -0.45
C SER A 152 7.81 -12.73 1.03
N PHE A 153 7.51 -11.63 1.71
CA PHE A 153 7.06 -11.62 3.10
C PHE A 153 5.81 -12.50 3.30
N VAL A 154 4.76 -12.30 2.48
CA VAL A 154 3.52 -13.09 2.57
C VAL A 154 3.80 -14.58 2.34
N ASP A 155 4.55 -14.91 1.30
CA ASP A 155 4.84 -16.31 0.94
C ASP A 155 5.70 -17.00 2.02
N GLU A 156 6.62 -16.28 2.68
CA GLU A 156 7.38 -16.79 3.82
C GLU A 156 6.51 -17.03 5.05
N VAL A 157 5.60 -16.11 5.37
CA VAL A 157 4.65 -16.28 6.48
C VAL A 157 3.76 -17.51 6.24
N LEU A 158 3.30 -17.71 5.01
CA LEU A 158 2.46 -18.87 4.65
C LEU A 158 3.23 -20.19 4.66
N LYS A 159 4.51 -20.20 4.28
CA LYS A 159 5.37 -21.39 4.37
C LYS A 159 5.60 -21.86 5.80
N LYS A 160 5.70 -20.94 6.76
CA LYS A 160 5.89 -21.26 8.19
C LYS A 160 4.65 -21.88 8.85
N ASN A 161 3.50 -21.81 8.20
CA ASN A 161 2.21 -22.29 8.72
C ASN A 161 1.80 -23.67 8.17
N ASN A 162 2.57 -24.21 7.21
CA ASN A 162 2.43 -25.54 6.64
C ASN A 162 3.52 -26.47 7.20
#